data_AF-A0A7S4UCT2-F1
#
_entry.id   AF-A0A7S4UCT2-F1
#
_cell.length_a   1.000
_cell.length_b   1.000
_cell.length_c   1.000
_cell.angle_alpha   90.00
_cell.angle_beta   90.00
_cell.angle_gamma   90.00
#
_symmetry.space_group_name_H-M   'P 1'
#
loop_
_entity.id
_entity.type
_entity.pdbx_description
1 polymer ?
#
loop_
_entity_poly.entity_id
_entity_poly.type
_entity_poly.pdbx_seq_one_letter_code
_entity_poly.pdbx_strand_id
1 'polypeptide(L)'
;MKAALLAILLTCADGALSSMREEQDPCAGCTEELSQAYQACARDHGDPCAERNAAGIVGSGAGTKKDVSCCMKKEKHDRCMECKSMDCQYKTCNVNKNYYSERASTQEAKTKTKAAYEKYDAKAMKAAGWGS
;
A
#
# COMPACT_ATOMS: atom_id res chain seq x y z
N MET A 1 28.34 -53.46 32.57
CA MET A 1 28.60 -52.69 31.33
C MET A 1 27.81 -53.32 30.19
N LYS A 2 27.01 -52.50 29.49
CA LYS A 2 26.33 -52.78 28.20
C LYS A 2 25.17 -53.81 28.30
N ALA A 3 23.99 -53.65 27.71
CA ALA A 3 23.53 -52.79 26.63
C ALA A 3 22.03 -52.49 26.77
N ALA A 4 21.61 -51.36 26.20
CA ALA A 4 20.24 -50.90 26.07
C ALA A 4 19.40 -51.77 25.11
N LEU A 5 18.08 -51.87 25.34
CA LEU A 5 17.08 -52.12 24.28
C LEU A 5 15.65 -51.79 24.76
N LEU A 6 15.08 -50.73 24.15
CA LEU A 6 13.73 -50.53 23.59
C LEU A 6 12.48 -51.08 24.35
N ALA A 7 11.33 -50.39 24.45
CA ALA A 7 10.75 -49.33 23.63
C ALA A 7 9.73 -48.52 24.46
N ILE A 8 9.88 -47.19 24.48
CA ILE A 8 8.80 -46.28 24.88
C ILE A 8 8.12 -45.88 23.58
N LEU A 9 6.89 -46.36 23.38
CA LEU A 9 5.99 -45.94 22.32
C LEU A 9 5.61 -44.48 22.55
N LEU A 10 6.43 -43.55 22.04
CA LEU A 10 5.98 -42.20 21.76
C LEU A 10 5.11 -42.30 20.50
N THR A 11 3.81 -42.46 20.69
CA THR A 11 2.84 -42.22 19.63
C THR A 11 2.94 -40.74 19.27
N CYS A 12 3.61 -40.44 18.17
CA CYS A 12 3.42 -39.21 17.43
C CYS A 12 1.93 -39.16 17.07
N ALA A 13 1.15 -38.44 17.87
CA ALA A 13 -0.07 -37.88 17.35
C ALA A 13 0.37 -36.96 16.21
N ASP A 14 0.20 -37.43 14.98
CA ASP A 14 0.14 -36.60 13.78
C ASP A 14 -1.04 -35.63 13.99
N GLY A 15 -0.79 -34.61 14.80
CA GLY A 15 -1.58 -33.40 14.79
C GLY A 15 -1.37 -32.80 13.43
N ALA A 16 -2.26 -33.14 12.50
CA ALA A 16 -2.45 -32.39 11.28
C ALA A 16 -2.73 -30.95 11.70
N LEU A 17 -1.68 -30.14 11.76
CA LEU A 17 -1.78 -28.69 11.75
C LEU A 17 -2.40 -28.34 10.40
N SER A 18 -3.73 -28.33 10.35
CA SER A 18 -4.47 -27.63 9.33
C SER A 18 -4.01 -26.18 9.38
N SER A 19 -3.06 -25.85 8.51
CA SER A 19 -2.71 -24.48 8.18
C SER A 19 -3.98 -23.84 7.63
N MET A 20 -4.68 -23.09 8.48
CA MET A 20 -5.74 -22.18 8.08
C MET A 20 -5.07 -21.12 7.20
N ARG A 21 -4.94 -21.41 5.92
CA ARG A 21 -4.50 -20.45 4.92
C ARG A 21 -5.68 -19.52 4.66
N GLU A 22 -5.84 -18.53 5.54
CA GLU A 22 -6.68 -17.39 5.19
C GLU A 22 -6.16 -16.83 3.87
N GLU A 23 -7.04 -16.78 2.87
CA GLU A 23 -6.73 -16.19 1.58
C GLU A 23 -6.50 -14.70 1.83
N GLN A 24 -5.23 -14.31 1.96
CA GLN A 24 -4.89 -12.92 2.22
C GLN A 24 -5.30 -12.10 1.00
N ASP A 25 -6.28 -11.21 1.19
CA ASP A 25 -6.69 -10.25 0.18
C ASP A 25 -5.48 -9.37 -0.20
N PRO A 26 -4.95 -9.50 -1.43
CA PRO A 26 -3.78 -8.74 -1.87
C PRO A 26 -4.02 -7.23 -1.86
N CYS A 27 -5.28 -6.80 -1.91
CA CYS A 27 -5.74 -5.42 -1.95
C CYS A 27 -6.13 -4.86 -0.59
N ALA A 28 -6.16 -5.68 0.46
CA ALA A 28 -6.39 -5.21 1.81
C ALA A 28 -5.27 -4.26 2.27
N GLY A 29 -5.62 -3.22 3.03
CA GLY A 29 -4.64 -2.26 3.56
C GLY A 29 -4.10 -1.24 2.54
N CYS A 30 -4.71 -1.11 1.35
CA CYS A 30 -4.41 -0.04 0.41
C CYS A 30 -5.02 1.30 0.87
N THR A 31 -4.42 1.91 1.89
CA THR A 31 -4.88 3.16 2.53
C THR A 31 -4.03 4.37 2.16
N GLU A 32 -4.52 5.57 2.47
CA GLU A 32 -3.74 6.82 2.33
C GLU A 32 -2.45 6.79 3.18
N GLU A 33 -2.48 6.20 4.37
CA GLU A 33 -1.30 6.10 5.23
C GLU A 33 -0.17 5.29 4.58
N LEU A 34 -0.51 4.16 3.94
CA LEU A 34 0.46 3.39 3.17
C LEU A 34 1.04 4.22 2.02
N SER A 35 0.19 4.97 1.34
CA SER A 35 0.60 5.77 0.18
C SER A 35 1.53 6.91 0.57
N GLN A 36 1.25 7.60 1.68
CA GLN A 36 2.14 8.59 2.29
C GLN A 36 3.46 7.97 2.77
N ALA A 37 3.40 6.80 3.42
CA ALA A 37 4.60 6.12 3.90
C ALA A 37 5.51 5.68 2.74
N TYR A 38 4.93 5.24 1.62
CA TYR A 38 5.68 5.01 0.38
C TYR A 38 6.32 6.30 -0.16
N GLN A 39 5.57 7.41 -0.22
CA GLN A 39 6.11 8.70 -0.68
C GLN A 39 7.30 9.16 0.18
N ALA A 40 7.23 9.00 1.50
CA ALA A 40 8.35 9.29 2.41
C ALA A 40 9.56 8.40 2.10
N CYS A 41 9.35 7.10 1.94
CA CYS A 41 10.40 6.15 1.55
C CYS A 41 11.05 6.49 0.20
N ALA A 42 10.25 6.85 -0.81
CA ALA A 42 10.75 7.24 -2.12
C ALA A 42 11.55 8.55 -2.07
N ARG A 43 11.12 9.51 -1.25
CA ARG A 43 11.85 10.77 -1.01
C ARG A 43 13.21 10.52 -0.36
N ASP A 44 13.25 9.71 0.69
CA ASP A 44 14.44 9.55 1.54
C ASP A 44 15.44 8.54 0.95
N HIS A 45 14.95 7.50 0.26
CA HIS A 45 15.77 6.40 -0.22
C HIS A 45 15.83 6.28 -1.75
N GLY A 46 14.97 6.97 -2.51
CA GLY A 46 14.86 6.78 -3.96
C GLY A 46 14.24 5.42 -4.27
N ASP A 47 15.08 4.45 -4.66
CA ASP A 47 14.69 3.05 -4.77
C ASP A 47 15.13 2.27 -3.51
N PRO A 48 14.22 2.01 -2.56
CA PRO A 48 14.55 1.27 -1.33
C PRO A 48 14.74 -0.23 -1.57
N CYS A 49 14.36 -0.75 -2.74
CA CYS A 49 14.49 -2.17 -3.10
C CYS A 49 15.75 -2.47 -3.93
N ALA A 50 16.46 -1.44 -4.39
CA ALA A 50 17.67 -1.63 -5.20
C ALA A 50 18.84 -2.18 -4.37
N GLU A 51 19.35 -3.33 -4.80
CA GLU A 51 20.55 -3.99 -4.26
C GLU A 51 21.86 -3.35 -4.74
N ARG A 52 21.80 -2.62 -5.87
CA ARG A 52 22.96 -1.98 -6.52
C ARG A 52 22.62 -0.58 -7.02
N ASN A 53 23.58 0.32 -6.95
CA ASN A 53 23.56 1.62 -7.61
C ASN A 53 24.90 1.86 -8.33
N ALA A 54 25.11 3.06 -8.90
CA ALA A 54 26.34 3.40 -9.61
C ALA A 54 27.62 3.27 -8.76
N ALA A 55 27.52 3.25 -7.42
CA ALA A 55 28.63 3.09 -6.48
C ALA A 55 28.84 1.62 -6.03
N GLY A 56 28.04 0.66 -6.51
CA GLY A 56 28.15 -0.76 -6.14
C GLY A 56 26.95 -1.26 -5.34
N ILE A 57 27.18 -2.21 -4.43
CA ILE A 57 26.13 -2.81 -3.59
C ILE A 57 25.60 -1.77 -2.59
N VAL A 58 24.28 -1.60 -2.51
CA VAL A 58 23.62 -0.62 -1.65
C VAL A 58 23.13 -1.31 -0.38
N GLY A 59 24.05 -1.61 0.55
CA GLY A 59 23.69 -2.34 1.77
C GLY A 59 24.87 -3.08 2.38
N SER A 60 24.58 -3.98 3.32
CA SER A 60 25.58 -4.76 4.05
C SER A 60 26.11 -5.98 3.26
N GLY A 61 25.50 -6.31 2.12
CA GLY A 61 25.94 -7.39 1.25
C GLY A 61 25.05 -7.56 0.02
N ALA A 62 25.40 -8.51 -0.86
CA ALA A 62 24.54 -8.85 -1.99
C ALA A 62 23.28 -9.60 -1.48
N GLY A 63 22.09 -9.19 -1.94
CA GLY A 63 20.82 -9.78 -1.53
C GLY A 63 20.21 -9.12 -0.28
N THR A 64 20.69 -7.93 0.11
CA THR A 64 20.12 -7.09 1.15
C THR A 64 19.54 -5.81 0.57
N LYS A 65 18.22 -5.65 0.69
CA LYS A 65 17.51 -4.42 0.26
C LYS A 65 18.06 -3.22 1.04
N LYS A 66 18.24 -2.08 0.35
CA LYS A 66 18.73 -0.82 0.94
C LYS A 66 17.99 -0.44 2.22
N ASP A 67 16.66 -0.55 2.19
CA ASP A 67 15.82 -0.47 3.38
C ASP A 67 14.66 -1.46 3.22
N VAL A 68 14.70 -2.56 3.98
CA VAL A 68 13.69 -3.63 3.90
C VAL A 68 12.30 -3.08 4.22
N SER A 69 12.17 -2.21 5.22
CA SER A 69 10.88 -1.67 5.65
C SER A 69 10.23 -0.80 4.56
N CYS A 70 11.01 0.06 3.92
CA CYS A 70 10.58 0.89 2.81
C CYS A 70 10.37 0.09 1.54
N CYS A 71 11.16 -0.96 1.31
CA CYS A 71 10.94 -1.84 0.18
C CYS A 71 9.62 -2.62 0.30
N MET A 72 9.29 -3.15 1.49
CA MET A 72 7.99 -3.80 1.69
C MET A 72 6.82 -2.83 1.45
N LYS A 73 6.97 -1.55 1.84
CA LYS A 73 5.97 -0.51 1.55
C LYS A 73 5.87 -0.22 0.06
N LYS A 74 7.00 -0.16 -0.67
CA LYS A 74 7.01 -0.01 -2.13
C LYS A 74 6.32 -1.18 -2.82
N GLU A 75 6.67 -2.41 -2.47
CA GLU A 75 6.05 -3.61 -3.06
C GLU A 75 4.54 -3.66 -2.80
N LYS A 76 4.11 -3.28 -1.58
CA LYS A 76 2.69 -3.16 -1.28
C LYS A 76 2.03 -2.00 -2.03
N HIS A 77 2.72 -0.86 -2.18
CA HIS A 77 2.24 0.27 -2.96
C HIS A 77 2.00 -0.12 -4.42
N ASP A 78 2.96 -0.81 -5.04
CA ASP A 78 2.86 -1.27 -6.43
C ASP A 78 1.66 -2.22 -6.59
N ARG A 79 1.47 -3.17 -5.67
CA ARG A 79 0.28 -4.03 -5.63
C ARG A 79 -1.02 -3.25 -5.46
N CYS A 80 -1.05 -2.22 -4.63
CA CYS A 80 -2.23 -1.37 -4.46
C CYS A 80 -2.56 -0.55 -5.72
N MET A 81 -1.55 -0.17 -6.49
CA MET A 81 -1.73 0.47 -7.80
C MET A 81 -2.31 -0.49 -8.84
N GLU A 82 -2.02 -1.79 -8.75
CA GLU A 82 -2.70 -2.82 -9.54
C GLU A 82 -4.14 -3.01 -9.06
N CYS A 83 -4.37 -3.11 -7.75
CA CYS A 83 -5.71 -3.29 -7.18
C CYS A 83 -6.69 -2.17 -7.58
N LYS A 84 -6.23 -0.92 -7.63
CA LYS A 84 -7.11 0.19 -8.04
C LYS A 84 -7.51 0.10 -9.51
N SER A 85 -6.64 -0.43 -10.38
CA SER A 85 -6.89 -0.53 -11.82
C SER A 85 -7.74 -1.74 -12.23
N MET A 86 -7.99 -2.70 -11.33
CA MET A 86 -8.84 -3.86 -11.59
C MET A 86 -10.26 -3.44 -12.04
N ASP A 87 -10.90 -4.19 -12.93
CA ASP A 87 -12.33 -3.97 -13.20
C ASP A 87 -13.18 -4.71 -12.17
N CYS A 88 -14.10 -3.98 -11.53
CA CYS A 88 -14.94 -4.47 -10.44
C CYS A 88 -16.42 -4.23 -10.71
N GLN A 89 -16.84 -4.22 -11.98
CA GLN A 89 -18.19 -3.93 -12.48
C GLN A 89 -19.36 -4.57 -11.69
N TYR A 90 -19.13 -5.66 -10.94
CA TYR A 90 -20.16 -6.33 -10.13
C TYR A 90 -19.89 -6.34 -8.62
N LYS A 91 -19.12 -5.39 -8.08
CA LYS A 91 -18.71 -5.34 -6.65
C LYS A 91 -18.03 -6.64 -6.17
N THR A 92 -17.39 -7.34 -7.09
CA THR A 92 -16.72 -8.62 -6.87
C THR A 92 -15.35 -8.46 -6.22
N CYS A 93 -14.89 -7.22 -6.01
CA CYS A 93 -13.58 -6.92 -5.47
C CYS A 93 -13.69 -5.99 -4.26
N ASN A 94 -12.82 -6.18 -3.28
CA ASN A 94 -12.65 -5.29 -2.14
C ASN A 94 -11.39 -4.43 -2.36
N VAL A 95 -11.53 -3.32 -3.09
CA VAL A 95 -10.38 -2.46 -3.45
C VAL A 95 -10.66 -0.99 -3.20
N ASN A 96 -9.62 -0.25 -2.83
CA ASN A 96 -9.66 1.21 -2.80
C ASN A 96 -9.43 1.76 -4.22
N LYS A 97 -10.50 2.15 -4.91
CA LYS A 97 -10.44 2.76 -6.24
C LYS A 97 -9.77 4.13 -6.27
N ASN A 98 -9.77 4.82 -5.14
CA ASN A 98 -9.18 6.14 -5.01
C ASN A 98 -7.74 6.09 -4.49
N TYR A 99 -7.13 4.90 -4.42
CA TYR A 99 -5.77 4.75 -3.91
C TYR A 99 -4.79 5.67 -4.66
N TYR A 100 -4.02 6.44 -3.88
CA TYR A 100 -3.06 7.44 -4.33
C TYR A 100 -3.67 8.73 -4.92
N SER A 101 -5.00 8.83 -4.99
CA SER A 101 -5.70 10.03 -5.46
C SER A 101 -6.59 10.65 -4.39
N GLU A 102 -6.70 10.06 -3.20
CA GLU A 102 -7.64 10.48 -2.15
C GLU A 102 -7.47 11.96 -1.80
N ARG A 103 -6.23 12.42 -1.67
CA ARG A 103 -5.91 13.82 -1.36
C ARG A 103 -6.20 14.74 -2.53
N ALA A 104 -5.88 14.34 -3.76
CA ALA A 104 -6.21 15.13 -4.95
C ALA A 104 -7.73 15.30 -5.08
N SER A 105 -8.49 14.22 -4.93
CA SER A 105 -9.95 14.25 -4.93
C SER A 105 -10.52 15.09 -3.78
N THR A 106 -9.93 15.03 -2.59
CA THR A 106 -10.33 15.86 -1.44
C THR A 106 -10.07 17.34 -1.71
N GLN A 107 -8.93 17.69 -2.30
CA GLN A 107 -8.62 19.09 -2.64
C GLN A 107 -9.53 19.61 -3.75
N GLU A 108 -9.80 18.80 -4.78
CA GLU A 108 -10.77 19.14 -5.82
C GLU A 108 -12.20 19.29 -5.26
N ALA A 109 -12.59 18.43 -4.32
CA ALA A 109 -13.88 18.57 -3.65
C ALA A 109 -13.94 19.89 -2.85
N LYS A 110 -12.85 20.26 -2.16
CA LYS A 110 -12.74 21.53 -1.44
C LYS A 110 -12.83 22.72 -2.39
N THR A 111 -12.18 22.68 -3.56
CA THR A 111 -12.29 23.76 -4.55
C THR A 111 -13.68 23.88 -5.14
N LYS A 112 -14.45 22.78 -5.20
CA LYS A 112 -15.86 22.75 -5.66
C LYS A 112 -16.89 23.09 -4.58
N THR A 113 -16.50 23.32 -3.33
CA THR A 113 -17.45 23.76 -2.30
C THR A 113 -17.92 25.19 -2.56
N LYS A 114 -19.18 25.48 -2.17
CA LYS A 114 -19.82 26.80 -2.31
C LYS A 114 -18.95 27.96 -1.81
N ALA A 115 -18.19 27.77 -0.72
CA ALA A 115 -17.28 28.78 -0.18
C ALA A 115 -16.03 29.03 -1.05
N ALA A 116 -15.53 28.01 -1.75
CA ALA A 116 -14.39 28.14 -2.66
C ALA A 116 -14.79 28.74 -4.03
N TYR A 117 -16.00 28.42 -4.51
CA TYR A 117 -16.57 29.01 -5.72
C TYR A 117 -17.17 30.40 -5.50
N GLU A 118 -17.48 30.80 -4.27
CA GLU A 118 -18.12 32.08 -3.94
C GLU A 118 -17.42 33.29 -4.57
N LYS A 119 -16.08 33.29 -4.63
CA LYS A 119 -15.30 34.37 -5.28
C LYS A 119 -15.38 34.34 -6.81
N TYR A 120 -15.42 33.14 -7.40
CA TYR A 120 -15.57 32.98 -8.85
C TYR A 120 -17.01 33.32 -9.29
N ASP A 121 -17.99 32.85 -8.53
CA ASP A 121 -19.41 33.15 -8.71
C ASP A 121 -19.67 34.64 -8.52
N ALA A 122 -19.13 35.27 -7.47
CA ALA A 122 -19.25 36.73 -7.29
C ALA A 122 -18.64 37.52 -8.46
N LYS A 123 -17.49 37.06 -9.00
CA LYS A 123 -16.87 37.69 -10.18
C LYS A 123 -17.72 37.51 -11.44
N ALA A 124 -18.27 36.31 -11.65
CA ALA A 124 -19.13 36.00 -12.80
C ALA A 124 -20.47 36.75 -12.73
N MET A 125 -21.08 36.82 -11.54
CA MET A 125 -22.33 37.55 -11.29
C MET A 125 -22.13 39.05 -11.52
N LYS A 126 -21.03 39.63 -11.01
CA LYS A 126 -20.68 41.04 -11.28
C LYS A 126 -20.45 41.32 -12.77
N ALA A 127 -19.77 40.41 -13.49
CA ALA A 127 -19.57 40.55 -14.93
C ALA A 127 -20.89 40.43 -15.73
N ALA A 128 -21.86 39.65 -15.22
CA ALA A 128 -23.20 39.52 -15.80
C ALA A 128 -24.16 40.66 -15.41
N GLY A 129 -23.71 41.64 -14.63
CA GLY A 129 -24.52 42.78 -14.19
C GLY A 129 -25.38 42.52 -12.95
N TRP A 130 -25.15 41.42 -12.24
CA TRP A 130 -25.86 41.06 -11.00
C TRP A 130 -25.00 41.43 -9.79
N GLY A 131 -25.58 42.18 -8.84
CA GLY A 131 -24.91 42.58 -7.60
C GLY A 131 -24.17 43.92 -7.73
N SER A 132 -24.93 45.02 -7.58
CA SER A 132 -24.43 46.35 -7.24
C SER A 132 -23.80 46.38 -5.86
#